data_AF-A0A6A5ZUI1-F1
#
_entry.id   AF-A0A6A5ZUI1-F1
#
_cell.length_a   1.000
_cell.length_b   1.000
_cell.length_c   1.000
_cell.angle_alpha   90.00
_cell.angle_beta   90.00
_cell.angle_gamma   90.00
#
_symmetry.space_group_name_H-M   'P 1'
#
loop_
_entity.id
_entity.type
_entity.pdbx_description
1 polymer ?
#
loop_
_entity_poly.entity_id
_entity_poly.type
_entity_poly.pdbx_seq_one_letter_code
_entity_poly.pdbx_strand_id
1 'polypeptide(L)'
;VNLAGVSGHLGTVREHDSADYDAVFAVNVKGTFNCMVAELRNMRVAKDSVGGGSIVNAGSITGLVGKLSYSIYYASKFTVIGIIKAAAREEVDSGIRINAIAL
;
A
#
# COMPACT_ATOMS: atom_id res chain seq x y z
N VAL A 1 8.68 6.45 -3.78
CA VAL A 1 8.21 6.53 -2.37
C VAL A 1 6.73 6.84 -2.42
N ASN A 2 5.90 5.97 -1.86
CA ASN A 2 4.45 6.03 -1.98
C ASN A 2 3.84 6.40 -0.62
N LEU A 3 3.39 7.66 -0.48
CA LEU A 3 2.94 8.23 0.80
C LEU A 3 1.45 8.65 0.82
N ALA A 4 0.81 8.74 -0.35
CA ALA A 4 -0.58 9.18 -0.44
C ALA A 4 -1.51 8.27 0.39
N GLY A 5 -2.40 8.89 1.16
CA GLY A 5 -3.41 8.17 1.92
C GLY A 5 -4.47 9.09 2.51
N VAL A 6 -5.70 8.58 2.63
CA VAL A 6 -6.85 9.26 3.24
C VAL A 6 -7.52 8.35 4.26
N SER A 7 -8.06 8.94 5.33
CA SER A 7 -8.76 8.20 6.39
C SER A 7 -10.22 7.91 6.06
N GLY A 8 -10.83 8.68 5.14
CA GLY A 8 -12.27 8.59 4.85
C GLY A 8 -13.13 9.08 6.01
N HIS A 9 -14.41 8.73 5.97
CA HIS A 9 -15.37 9.01 7.03
C HIS A 9 -15.06 8.19 8.30
N LEU A 10 -15.36 8.76 9.48
CA LEU A 10 -15.26 8.05 10.75
C LEU A 10 -16.63 7.52 11.15
N GLY A 11 -16.73 6.20 11.31
CA GLY A 11 -17.99 5.55 11.61
C GLY A 11 -17.80 4.07 11.93
N THR A 12 -18.79 3.49 12.59
CA THR A 12 -18.91 2.04 12.70
C THR A 12 -19.15 1.43 11.31
N VAL A 13 -18.89 0.12 11.16
CA VAL A 13 -19.06 -0.60 9.89
C VAL A 13 -20.44 -0.37 9.25
N ARG A 14 -21.49 -0.20 10.06
CA ARG A 14 -22.87 -0.04 9.60
C ARG A 14 -23.20 1.37 9.10
N GLU A 15 -22.35 2.34 9.38
CA GLU A 15 -22.55 3.75 9.03
C GLU A 15 -21.81 4.14 7.75
N HIS A 16 -20.92 3.27 7.24
CA HIS A 16 -20.25 3.48 5.97
C HIS A 16 -21.15 3.11 4.79
N ASP A 17 -21.02 3.86 3.70
CA ASP A 17 -21.58 3.51 2.40
C ASP A 17 -20.47 3.01 1.44
N SER A 18 -20.89 2.55 0.26
CA SER A 18 -19.94 2.07 -0.75
C SER A 18 -19.06 3.19 -1.31
N ALA A 19 -19.53 4.44 -1.31
CA ALA A 19 -18.78 5.56 -1.86
C ALA A 19 -17.57 5.91 -0.99
N ASP A 20 -17.73 5.90 0.34
CA ASP A 20 -16.61 6.06 1.29
C ASP A 20 -15.61 4.91 1.18
N TYR A 21 -16.10 3.67 1.07
CA TYR A 21 -15.24 2.51 0.80
C TYR A 21 -14.40 2.71 -0.46
N ASP A 22 -15.06 3.03 -1.58
CA ASP A 22 -14.43 3.18 -2.88
C ASP A 22 -13.42 4.32 -2.88
N ALA A 23 -13.74 5.46 -2.26
CA ALA A 23 -12.84 6.60 -2.16
C ALA A 23 -11.54 6.25 -1.40
N VAL A 24 -11.67 5.60 -0.23
CA VAL A 24 -10.51 5.20 0.58
C VAL A 24 -9.67 4.15 -0.14
N PHE A 25 -10.30 3.12 -0.73
CA PHE A 25 -9.57 2.06 -1.44
C PHE A 25 -8.94 2.55 -2.75
N ALA A 26 -9.60 3.46 -3.47
CA ALA A 26 -9.07 4.05 -4.70
C ALA A 26 -7.75 4.77 -4.44
N VAL A 27 -7.65 5.55 -3.36
CA VAL A 27 -6.43 6.28 -3.01
C VAL A 27 -5.42 5.34 -2.35
N ASN A 28 -5.80 4.69 -1.24
CA ASN A 28 -4.84 4.01 -0.37
C ASN A 28 -4.32 2.72 -0.99
N VAL A 29 -5.21 1.93 -1.60
CA VAL A 29 -4.85 0.60 -2.14
C VAL A 29 -4.50 0.71 -3.61
N LYS A 30 -5.46 1.13 -4.44
CA LYS A 30 -5.28 1.16 -5.90
C LYS A 30 -4.21 2.17 -6.31
N GLY A 31 -4.17 3.34 -5.69
CA GLY A 31 -3.11 4.33 -5.91
C GLY A 31 -1.72 3.76 -5.64
N THR A 32 -1.51 3.21 -4.43
CA THR A 32 -0.23 2.58 -4.04
C THR A 32 0.13 1.42 -4.96
N PHE A 33 -0.83 0.55 -5.28
CA PHE A 33 -0.62 -0.56 -6.22
C PHE A 33 -0.15 -0.08 -7.59
N ASN A 34 -0.83 0.91 -8.17
CA ASN A 34 -0.48 1.46 -9.47
C ASN A 34 0.93 2.08 -9.47
N CYS A 35 1.29 2.80 -8.41
CA CYS A 35 2.64 3.32 -8.23
C CYS A 35 3.67 2.18 -8.22
N MET A 36 3.47 1.15 -7.39
CA MET A 36 4.39 0.01 -7.33
C MET A 36 4.52 -0.71 -8.68
N VAL A 37 3.42 -0.92 -9.40
CA VAL A 37 3.45 -1.55 -10.74
C VAL A 37 4.31 -0.72 -11.71
N ALA A 38 4.11 0.59 -11.73
CA ALA A 38 4.89 1.48 -12.60
C ALA A 38 6.37 1.54 -12.19
N GLU A 39 6.66 1.64 -10.89
CA GLU A 39 8.02 1.62 -10.32
C GLU A 39 8.73 0.32 -10.68
N LEU A 40 8.11 -0.84 -10.42
CA LEU A 40 8.68 -2.17 -10.68
C LEU A 40 8.95 -2.41 -12.15
N ARG A 41 8.03 -2.03 -13.05
CA ARG A 41 8.24 -2.16 -14.51
C ARG A 41 9.49 -1.41 -14.94
N ASN A 42 9.65 -0.16 -14.50
CA ASN A 42 10.81 0.64 -14.86
C ASN A 42 12.10 0.13 -14.21
N MET A 43 12.06 -0.24 -12.93
CA MET A 43 13.24 -0.76 -12.22
C MET A 43 13.72 -2.10 -12.79
N ARG A 44 12.81 -2.98 -13.21
CA ARG A 44 13.17 -4.26 -13.86
C ARG A 44 13.87 -4.03 -15.20
N VAL A 45 13.40 -3.08 -16.01
CA VAL A 45 14.06 -2.72 -17.28
C VAL A 45 15.46 -2.14 -17.05
N ALA A 46 15.63 -1.32 -16.01
CA ALA A 46 16.92 -0.71 -15.69
C ALA A 46 17.84 -1.62 -14.86
N LYS A 47 17.40 -2.81 -14.42
CA LYS A 47 18.08 -3.62 -13.40
C LYS A 47 19.56 -3.85 -13.73
N ASP A 48 19.87 -4.22 -14.96
CA ASP A 48 21.25 -4.58 -15.35
C ASP A 48 22.19 -3.36 -15.44
N SER A 49 21.64 -2.14 -15.57
CA SER A 49 22.42 -0.90 -15.62
C SER A 49 22.55 -0.20 -14.28
N VAL A 50 21.56 -0.33 -13.37
CA VAL A 50 21.57 0.36 -12.06
C VAL A 50 21.74 -0.57 -10.86
N GLY A 51 21.71 -1.89 -11.05
CA GLY A 51 21.97 -2.87 -9.99
C GLY A 51 20.82 -3.09 -9.00
N GLY A 52 19.61 -2.60 -9.30
CA GLY A 52 18.41 -2.78 -8.47
C GLY A 52 17.76 -1.47 -8.00
N GLY A 53 17.00 -1.52 -6.91
CA GLY A 53 16.23 -0.36 -6.45
C GLY A 53 15.56 -0.55 -5.08
N SER A 54 14.91 0.51 -4.59
CA SER A 54 14.15 0.47 -3.35
C SER A 54 12.82 1.21 -3.50
N ILE A 55 11.73 0.50 -3.27
CA ILE A 55 10.39 1.06 -3.16
C ILE A 55 10.02 1.13 -1.68
N VAL A 56 9.63 2.31 -1.23
CA VAL A 56 9.23 2.57 0.17
C VAL A 56 7.80 3.07 0.16
N ASN A 57 6.93 2.38 0.89
CA ASN A 57 5.53 2.70 1.03
C ASN A 57 5.23 3.16 2.46
N ALA A 58 4.28 4.07 2.61
CA ALA A 58 3.76 4.47 3.91
C ALA A 58 2.84 3.40 4.50
N GLY A 59 3.37 2.69 5.49
CA GLY A 59 2.60 1.80 6.35
C GLY A 59 1.91 2.58 7.46
N SER A 60 1.28 1.84 8.36
CA SER A 60 0.72 2.36 9.60
C SER A 60 0.57 1.19 10.57
N ILE A 61 0.64 1.47 11.88
CA ILE A 61 0.26 0.47 12.90
C ILE A 61 -1.15 -0.09 12.67
N THR A 62 -2.02 0.69 12.02
CA THR A 62 -3.38 0.28 11.64
C THR A 62 -3.42 -0.81 10.58
N GLY A 63 -2.29 -1.13 9.93
CA GLY A 63 -2.15 -2.31 9.06
C GLY A 63 -1.88 -3.60 9.81
N LEU A 64 -1.83 -3.57 11.16
CA LEU A 64 -1.54 -4.72 12.02
C LEU A 64 -2.57 -4.94 13.14
N VAL A 65 -3.26 -3.88 13.57
CA VAL A 65 -4.28 -3.92 14.64
C VAL A 65 -5.53 -3.16 14.22
N GLY A 66 -6.68 -3.40 14.86
CA GLY A 66 -7.98 -2.73 14.63
C GLY A 66 -8.33 -1.66 15.67
N LYS A 67 -9.10 -0.63 15.30
CA LYS A 67 -9.70 0.35 16.24
C LYS A 67 -11.15 0.67 15.86
N LEU A 68 -11.96 0.95 16.88
CA LEU A 68 -13.35 1.41 16.70
C LEU A 68 -13.40 2.68 15.84
N SER A 69 -14.41 2.75 14.96
CA SER A 69 -14.72 3.88 14.08
C SER A 69 -13.79 4.13 12.88
N TYR A 70 -12.87 3.20 12.56
CA TYR A 70 -11.93 3.34 11.43
C TYR A 70 -11.89 2.11 10.52
N SER A 71 -13.01 1.39 10.43
CA SER A 71 -13.04 0.05 9.82
C SER A 71 -12.49 0.00 8.39
N ILE A 72 -12.90 0.94 7.53
CA ILE A 72 -12.49 1.01 6.13
C ILE A 72 -11.03 1.45 5.98
N TYR A 73 -10.60 2.48 6.71
CA TYR A 73 -9.20 2.92 6.70
C TYR A 73 -8.25 1.79 7.10
N TYR A 74 -8.58 1.08 8.17
CA TYR A 74 -7.77 -0.03 8.66
C TYR A 74 -7.72 -1.15 7.63
N ALA A 75 -8.87 -1.56 7.08
CA ALA A 75 -8.92 -2.55 6.01
C ALA A 75 -8.00 -2.17 4.83
N SER A 76 -7.99 -0.89 4.43
CA SER A 76 -7.10 -0.40 3.36
C SER A 76 -5.61 -0.55 3.72
N LYS A 77 -5.22 -0.28 4.96
CA LYS A 77 -3.82 -0.39 5.42
C LYS A 77 -3.38 -1.84 5.60
N PHE A 78 -4.24 -2.72 6.10
CA PHE A 78 -3.99 -4.17 6.08
C PHE A 78 -3.76 -4.67 4.65
N THR A 79 -4.60 -4.24 3.71
CA THR A 79 -4.51 -4.63 2.30
C THR A 79 -3.17 -4.20 1.70
N VAL A 80 -2.77 -2.93 1.90
CA VAL A 80 -1.47 -2.41 1.42
C VAL A 80 -0.30 -3.22 1.99
N ILE A 81 -0.31 -3.56 3.28
CA ILE A 81 0.75 -4.39 3.89
C ILE A 81 0.80 -5.79 3.27
N GLY A 82 -0.37 -6.40 3.00
CA GLY A 82 -0.46 -7.69 2.32
C GLY A 82 0.19 -7.66 0.93
N ILE A 83 -0.17 -6.66 0.12
CA ILE A 83 0.39 -6.48 -1.24
C ILE A 83 1.90 -6.28 -1.18
N ILE A 84 2.40 -5.42 -0.29
CA ILE A 84 3.84 -5.14 -0.16
C ILE A 84 4.62 -6.40 0.19
N LYS A 85 4.11 -7.21 1.15
CA LYS A 85 4.78 -8.46 1.55
C LYS A 85 4.83 -9.48 0.41
N ALA A 86 3.76 -9.57 -0.39
CA ALA A 86 3.72 -10.44 -1.56
C ALA A 86 4.72 -9.96 -2.63
N ALA A 87 4.62 -8.69 -3.03
CA ALA A 87 5.49 -8.10 -4.05
C ALA A 87 6.97 -8.16 -3.67
N ALA A 88 7.32 -7.95 -2.38
CA ALA A 88 8.69 -8.07 -1.92
C ALA A 88 9.27 -9.48 -2.12
N ARG A 89 8.44 -10.52 -2.01
CA ARG A 89 8.85 -11.92 -2.26
C ARG A 89 8.96 -12.23 -3.75
N GLU A 90 8.08 -11.66 -4.56
CA GLU A 90 8.13 -11.79 -6.03
C GLU A 90 9.39 -11.17 -6.64
N GLU A 91 9.99 -10.20 -5.94
CA GLU A 91 11.17 -9.45 -6.39
C GLU A 91 12.49 -9.91 -5.75
N VAL A 92 12.52 -11.05 -5.03
CA VAL A 92 13.71 -11.48 -4.26
C VAL A 92 15.00 -11.55 -5.08
N ASP A 93 14.93 -12.01 -6.33
CA ASP A 93 16.09 -12.17 -7.23
C ASP A 93 16.32 -10.95 -8.14
N SER A 94 15.50 -9.91 -8.00
CA SER A 94 15.56 -8.71 -8.84
C SER A 94 16.56 -7.66 -8.34
N GLY A 95 17.06 -7.78 -7.12
CA GLY A 95 17.82 -6.71 -6.46
C GLY A 95 16.96 -5.49 -6.07
N ILE A 96 15.64 -5.56 -6.25
CA ILE A 96 14.69 -4.53 -5.84
C ILE A 96 14.12 -4.88 -4.46
N ARG A 97 14.23 -3.95 -3.51
CA ARG A 97 13.65 -4.08 -2.18
C ARG A 97 12.33 -3.32 -2.10
N ILE A 98 11.31 -3.92 -1.52
CA ILE A 98 10.02 -3.27 -1.30
C ILE A 98 9.71 -3.30 0.19
N ASN A 99 9.50 -2.14 0.79
CA ASN A 99 9.29 -2.00 2.24
C ASN A 99 8.09 -1.11 2.55
N ALA A 100 7.53 -1.32 3.74
CA ALA A 100 6.55 -0.44 4.36
C ALA A 100 7.17 0.16 5.63
N ILE A 101 7.06 1.47 5.83
CA ILE A 101 7.46 2.12 7.07
C ILE A 101 6.21 2.49 7.84
N ALA A 102 6.06 1.96 9.05
CA ALA A 102 4.95 2.32 9.93
C ALA A 102 5.19 3.72 10.50
N LEU A 103 4.18 4.58 10.34
CA LEU A 103 4.05 5.89 10.99
C LEU A 103 3.03 5.78 12.14
#